data_AF-A0A317YN78-F1
#
_entry.id   AF-A0A317YN78-F1
#
_cell.length_a   1.000
_cell.length_b   1.000
_cell.length_c   1.000
_cell.angle_alpha   90.00
_cell.angle_beta   90.00
_cell.angle_gamma   90.00
#
_symmetry.space_group_name_H-M   'P 1'
#
loop_
_entity.id
_entity.type
_entity.pdbx_description
1 polymer ?
#
loop_
_entity_poly.entity_id
_entity_poly.type
_entity_poly.pdbx_seq_one_letter_code
_entity_poly.pdbx_strand_id
1 'polypeptide(L)'
;DMGEPVKIVDLARNLIKLSGKKEDDIRITFTGIRPGEKMYEELMNKDEIHPEQVFEKIYRGKVQHMKCNEVEAIIQDIVNDFSKEKIINYANGKKGDNYVR
;
A
#
# COMPACT_ATOMS: atom_id res chain seq x y z
N ASP A 1 -7.52 -14.98 5.59
CA ASP A 1 -8.63 -14.30 4.91
C ASP A 1 -9.03 -13.10 5.76
N MET A 2 -9.09 -11.90 5.17
CA MET A 2 -9.48 -10.67 5.88
C MET A 2 -11.00 -10.44 5.86
N GLY A 3 -11.77 -11.39 5.32
CA GLY A 3 -13.22 -11.30 5.26
C GLY A 3 -13.69 -10.24 4.26
N GLU A 4 -14.94 -9.81 4.43
CA GLU A 4 -15.57 -8.86 3.52
C GLU A 4 -15.03 -7.43 3.73
N PRO A 5 -14.75 -6.70 2.64
CA PRO A 5 -14.29 -5.32 2.72
C PRO A 5 -15.37 -4.43 3.34
N VAL A 6 -14.94 -3.54 4.25
CA VAL A 6 -15.84 -2.62 4.95
C VAL A 6 -15.73 -1.22 4.36
N LYS A 7 -16.88 -0.62 4.02
CA LYS A 7 -16.92 0.77 3.55
C LYS A 7 -16.69 1.73 4.72
N ILE A 8 -15.81 2.73 4.53
CA ILE A 8 -15.49 3.74 5.55
C ILE A 8 -16.73 4.52 6.01
N VAL A 9 -17.66 4.81 5.10
CA VAL A 9 -18.91 5.50 5.45
C VAL A 9 -19.79 4.66 6.39
N ASP A 10 -19.84 3.34 6.20
CA ASP A 10 -20.65 2.46 7.04
C ASP A 10 -19.99 2.28 8.41
N LEU A 11 -18.66 2.22 8.45
CA LEU A 11 -17.91 2.28 9.70
C LEU A 11 -18.22 3.55 10.49
N ALA A 12 -18.20 4.73 9.85
CA ALA A 12 -18.52 6.00 10.49
C ALA A 12 -19.95 6.03 11.06
N ARG A 13 -20.95 5.57 10.30
CA ARG A 13 -22.34 5.44 10.76
C ARG A 13 -22.46 4.50 11.96
N ASN A 14 -21.77 3.36 11.90
CA ASN A 14 -21.74 2.40 13.00
C ASN A 14 -21.15 3.01 14.27
N LEU A 15 -20.08 3.79 14.16
CA LEU A 15 -19.49 4.49 15.31
C LEU A 15 -20.46 5.51 15.93
N ILE A 16 -21.17 6.28 15.10
CA ILE A 16 -22.21 7.23 15.59
C ILE A 16 -23.30 6.47 16.35
N LYS A 17 -23.82 5.38 15.76
CA LYS A 17 -24.86 4.56 16.39
C LYS A 17 -24.40 3.93 17.71
N LEU A 18 -23.18 3.39 17.74
CA LEU A 18 -22.58 2.80 18.94
C LEU A 18 -22.33 3.82 20.05
N SER A 19 -22.17 5.11 19.70
CA SER A 19 -22.10 6.21 20.66
C SER A 19 -23.46 6.65 21.24
N GLY A 20 -24.55 5.97 20.87
CA GLY A 20 -25.91 6.31 21.33
C GLY A 20 -26.52 7.54 20.63
N LYS A 21 -25.96 7.94 19.49
CA LYS A 21 -26.36 9.13 18.73
C LYS A 21 -26.94 8.75 17.37
N LYS A 22 -27.64 9.69 16.75
CA LYS A 22 -28.12 9.62 15.37
C LYS A 22 -27.20 10.39 14.44
N GLU A 23 -27.26 10.10 13.13
CA GLU A 23 -26.52 10.85 12.10
C GLU A 23 -26.90 12.35 12.08
N ASP A 24 -28.11 12.69 12.55
CA ASP A 24 -28.53 14.08 12.69
C ASP A 24 -27.80 14.81 13.84
N ASP A 25 -27.37 14.08 14.87
CA ASP A 25 -26.61 14.63 16.02
C ASP A 25 -25.14 14.84 15.67
N ILE A 26 -24.60 14.02 14.74
CA ILE A 26 -23.22 14.09 14.25
C ILE A 26 -23.23 13.94 12.72
N ARG A 27 -23.13 15.08 12.04
CA ARG A 27 -23.13 15.12 10.57
C ARG A 27 -21.85 14.49 9.99
N ILE A 28 -22.03 13.71 8.93
CA ILE A 28 -20.93 13.18 8.11
C ILE A 28 -20.70 14.14 6.93
N THR A 29 -19.48 14.68 6.81
CA THR A 29 -19.07 15.54 5.70
C THR A 29 -18.00 14.85 4.87
N PHE A 30 -18.20 14.75 3.57
CA PHE A 30 -17.22 14.20 2.65
C PHE A 30 -16.23 15.27 2.21
N THR A 31 -14.96 15.12 2.56
CA THR A 31 -13.89 16.08 2.23
C THR A 31 -13.12 15.71 0.96
N GLY A 32 -13.48 14.61 0.31
CA GLY A 32 -12.70 14.04 -0.78
C GLY A 32 -11.46 13.28 -0.29
N ILE A 33 -10.73 12.71 -1.24
CA ILE A 33 -9.52 11.91 -1.02
C ILE A 33 -8.30 12.81 -0.88
N ARG A 34 -7.39 12.51 0.06
CA ARG A 34 -6.13 13.24 0.20
C ARG A 34 -5.14 12.79 -0.88
N PRO A 35 -4.19 13.66 -1.30
CA PRO A 35 -3.18 13.29 -2.28
C PRO A 35 -2.40 12.04 -1.83
N GLY A 36 -2.40 11.00 -2.66
CA GLY A 36 -1.71 9.74 -2.40
C GLY A 36 -2.53 8.67 -1.67
N GLU A 37 -3.75 8.95 -1.22
CA GLU A 37 -4.63 7.92 -0.68
C GLU A 37 -5.21 7.03 -1.79
N LYS A 38 -5.50 5.77 -1.44
CA LYS A 38 -6.19 4.81 -2.29
C LYS A 38 -7.66 4.69 -1.91
N MET A 39 -8.52 4.37 -2.87
CA MET A 39 -9.95 4.11 -2.62
C MET A 39 -10.22 2.72 -2.04
N TYR A 40 -9.30 1.78 -2.24
CA TYR A 40 -9.34 0.43 -1.69
C TYR A 40 -7.91 -0.08 -1.51
N GLU A 41 -7.73 -1.02 -0.59
CA GLU A 41 -6.47 -1.74 -0.42
C GLU A 41 -6.57 -3.13 -1.05
N GLU A 42 -5.41 -3.67 -1.42
CA GLU A 42 -5.25 -5.02 -1.95
C GLU A 42 -4.51 -5.86 -0.91
N LEU A 43 -4.92 -7.12 -0.71
CA LEU A 43 -4.30 -7.97 0.32
C LEU A 43 -2.86 -8.35 -0.04
N MET A 44 -2.65 -8.86 -1.25
CA MET A 44 -1.35 -9.15 -1.84
C MET A 44 -1.51 -9.21 -3.37
N ASN A 45 -0.48 -8.77 -4.11
CA ASN A 45 -0.45 -9.03 -5.55
C ASN A 45 -0.22 -10.52 -5.83
N LYS A 46 -0.74 -11.03 -6.95
CA LYS A 46 -0.55 -12.46 -7.32
C LYS A 46 0.91 -12.88 -7.36
N ASP A 47 1.79 -11.99 -7.80
CA ASP A 47 3.22 -12.25 -7.91
C ASP A 47 3.95 -12.21 -6.56
N GLU A 48 3.34 -11.59 -5.54
CA GLU A 48 3.88 -11.45 -4.19
C GLU A 48 3.51 -12.63 -3.28
N ILE A 49 2.56 -13.48 -3.64
CA ILE A 49 2.15 -14.61 -2.79
C ILE A 49 3.15 -15.76 -2.93
N HIS A 50 3.79 -16.14 -1.84
CA HIS A 50 4.64 -17.32 -1.78
C HIS A 50 3.78 -18.59 -1.92
N PRO A 51 4.20 -19.60 -2.71
CA PRO A 51 3.39 -20.79 -2.98
C PRO A 51 3.12 -21.63 -1.73
N GLU A 52 4.03 -21.60 -0.76
CA GLU A 52 3.86 -22.30 0.51
C GLU A 52 3.14 -21.44 1.56
N GLN A 53 2.15 -22.06 2.21
CA GLN A 53 1.39 -21.48 3.30
C GLN A 53 1.72 -22.22 4.61
N VAL A 54 2.00 -21.48 5.69
CA VAL A 54 2.34 -22.08 7.00
C VAL A 54 1.12 -22.44 7.84
N PHE A 55 -0.02 -21.79 7.59
CA PHE A 55 -1.28 -22.01 8.29
C PHE A 55 -2.46 -21.44 7.48
N GLU A 56 -3.66 -22.03 7.58
CA GLU A 56 -4.84 -21.73 6.75
C GLU A 56 -5.21 -20.23 6.63
N LYS A 57 -4.93 -19.42 7.65
CA LYS A 57 -5.22 -17.97 7.63
C LYS A 57 -3.98 -17.07 7.55
N ILE A 58 -2.79 -17.64 7.39
CA ILE A 58 -1.50 -16.91 7.36
C ILE A 58 -0.80 -17.17 6.03
N TYR A 59 -0.80 -16.14 5.19
CA TYR A 59 -0.08 -16.13 3.91
C TYR A 59 1.36 -15.64 4.08
N ARG A 60 2.27 -16.15 3.26
CA ARG A 60 3.66 -15.70 3.21
C ARG A 60 3.88 -14.86 1.96
N GLY A 61 4.42 -13.65 2.12
CA GLY A 61 4.85 -12.82 1.00
C GLY A 61 6.21 -13.27 0.47
N LYS A 62 6.42 -13.19 -0.85
CA LYS A 62 7.73 -13.32 -1.48
C LYS A 62 8.56 -12.08 -1.16
N VAL A 63 9.78 -12.29 -0.66
CA VAL A 63 10.71 -11.20 -0.39
C VAL A 63 11.68 -11.08 -1.55
N GLN A 64 11.67 -9.93 -2.23
CA GLN A 64 12.72 -9.60 -3.17
C GLN A 64 13.99 -9.22 -2.39
N HIS A 65 15.07 -9.95 -2.62
CA HIS A 65 16.36 -9.62 -2.03
C HIS A 65 17.08 -8.61 -2.94
N MET A 66 17.41 -7.45 -2.39
CA MET A 66 18.22 -6.43 -3.03
C MET A 66 19.55 -6.29 -2.31
N LYS A 67 20.62 -6.03 -3.05
CA LYS A 67 21.93 -5.77 -2.44
C LYS A 67 21.92 -4.38 -1.80
N CYS A 68 22.42 -4.26 -0.58
CA CYS A 68 22.49 -2.96 0.11
C CYS A 68 23.20 -1.89 -0.73
N ASN A 69 24.29 -2.24 -1.40
CA ASN A 69 25.05 -1.30 -2.24
C ASN A 69 24.22 -0.73 -3.41
N GLU A 70 23.29 -1.51 -3.98
CA GLU A 70 22.41 -1.03 -5.05
C GLU A 70 21.39 -0.03 -4.51
N VAL A 71 20.85 -0.31 -3.32
CA VAL A 71 19.94 0.60 -2.61
C VAL A 71 20.64 1.89 -2.22
N GLU A 72 21.87 1.81 -1.70
CA GLU A 72 22.68 2.97 -1.34
C GLU A 72 22.99 3.85 -2.55
N ALA A 73 23.34 3.27 -3.70
CA ALA A 73 23.60 4.02 -4.93
C ALA A 73 22.38 4.84 -5.35
N ILE A 74 21.18 4.27 -5.23
CA ILE A 74 19.92 4.95 -5.58
C ILE A 74 19.57 6.03 -4.59
N ILE A 75 19.79 5.80 -3.29
CA ILE A 75 19.62 6.84 -2.27
C ILE A 75 20.52 8.03 -2.59
N GLN A 76 21.78 7.78 -2.95
CA GLN A 76 22.71 8.86 -3.34
C GLN A 76 22.26 9.58 -4.62
N ASP A 77 21.77 8.86 -5.63
CA ASP A 77 21.21 9.50 -6.85
C ASP A 77 20.01 10.39 -6.51
N ILE A 78 19.07 9.92 -5.68
CA ILE A 78 17.87 10.67 -5.30
C ILE A 78 18.21 11.92 -4.48
N VAL A 79 19.21 11.83 -3.58
CA VAL A 79 19.66 12.96 -2.77
C VAL A 79 20.28 14.06 -3.65
N ASN A 80 20.98 13.67 -4.72
CA ASN A 80 21.61 14.61 -5.63
C ASN A 80 20.65 15.16 -6.70
N ASP A 81 19.76 14.32 -7.23
CA ASP A 81 18.82 14.63 -8.32
C ASP A 81 17.50 13.86 -8.14
N PHE A 82 16.57 14.49 -7.39
CA PHE A 82 15.29 13.86 -7.08
C PHE A 82 14.39 13.73 -8.32
N SER A 83 14.03 12.49 -8.66
CA SER A 83 12.99 12.20 -9.65
C SER A 83 12.04 11.11 -9.15
N LYS A 84 10.75 11.45 -9.07
CA LYS A 84 9.68 10.52 -8.71
C LYS A 84 9.62 9.32 -9.66
N GLU A 85 9.87 9.54 -10.95
CA GLU A 85 9.83 8.49 -11.98
C GLU A 85 10.95 7.46 -11.78
N LYS A 86 12.15 7.92 -11.42
CA LYS A 86 13.29 7.03 -11.11
C LYS A 86 12.95 6.09 -9.94
N ILE A 87 12.35 6.63 -8.87
CA ILE A 87 11.94 5.86 -7.69
C ILE A 87 10.89 4.81 -8.07
N ILE A 88 9.86 5.22 -8.83
CA ILE A 88 8.78 4.33 -9.26
C ILE A 88 9.32 3.20 -10.16
N ASN A 89 10.24 3.50 -11.07
CA ASN A 89 10.82 2.49 -11.95
C ASN A 89 11.66 1.47 -11.17
N TYR A 90 12.47 1.95 -10.21
CA TYR A 90 13.25 1.07 -9.35
C TYR A 90 12.36 0.18 -8.47
N ALA A 91 11.38 0.77 -7.76
CA ALA A 91 10.49 0.04 -6.85
C ALA A 91 9.65 -1.02 -7.58
N ASN A 92 9.30 -0.78 -8.83
CA ASN A 92 8.55 -1.74 -9.65
C ASN A 92 9.43 -2.79 -10.34
N GLY A 93 10.73 -2.84 -10.06
CA GLY A 93 11.65 -3.79 -10.68
C GLY A 93 11.78 -3.63 -12.19
N LYS A 94 11.32 -2.50 -12.75
CA LYS A 94 11.58 -2.12 -14.15
C LYS A 94 13.03 -1.69 -14.22
N LYS A 95 13.93 -2.67 -14.29
CA LYS A 95 15.31 -2.44 -14.70
C LYS A 95 15.24 -1.71 -16.03
N GLY A 96 15.54 -0.42 -16.02
CA GLY A 96 15.98 0.24 -17.25
C GLY A 96 17.21 -0.53 -17.72
N ASP A 97 17.26 -0.86 -19.01
CA ASP A 97 18.37 -1.52 -19.71
C ASP A 97 19.69 -0.70 -19.69
N ASN A 98 19.95 0.10 -18.65
CA ASN A 98 21.04 1.08 -18.59
C ASN A 98 21.92 0.97 -17.33
N TYR A 99 22.09 -0.23 -16.78
CA TYR A 99 23.31 -0.54 -16.03
C TYR A 99 24.02 -1.71 -16.72
N VAL A 100 24.73 -1.36 -17.78
CA VAL A 100 25.65 -2.23 -18.50
C VAL A 100 26.90 -2.44 -17.64
N ARG A 101 27.16 -3.72 -17.35
CA ARG A 101 28.42 -4.37 -16.90
C ARG A 101 29.08 -3.89 -15.61
#